data_AF-A0AAN8F8G7-F1
#
_entry.id   AF-A0AAN8F8G7-F1
#
_cell.length_a   1.000
_cell.length_b   1.000
_cell.length_c   1.000
_cell.angle_alpha   90.00
_cell.angle_beta   90.00
_cell.angle_gamma   90.00
#
_symmetry.space_group_name_H-M   'P 1'
#
loop_
_entity.id
_entity.type
_entity.pdbx_description
1 polymer ?
#
loop_
_entity_poly.entity_id
_entity_poly.type
_entity_poly.pdbx_seq_one_letter_code
_entity_poly.pdbx_strand_id
1 'polypeptide(L)'
;MLPFFMHGDGFILSEEDLKRYNGHVQVDKYYLAEGSDQPTVETVRSNTSTDDLKQWLRPTSIKPEDVERWKATPALRILMIKTTNEFSRNPAQYTPTHRTIPGQTEVTPHADREQHVQMVREIFRHAQLPLAALGAYVKSHITFLSAPSYEVFGDEGTSGGEVTKYYTSGTSWSIAWSYFHATRHTSAVLFYREGDGAQRRGELEHEILRLKQHIAHPMLLAYIKTQISLVWTFQLLEKTNSDTFEIEKSVGLATWDWVLDREIEAYQDPNTEDPESEENVAKAQKKAVERYNVLSGKLINIRFRLKSFREQILWLRRMNKTYLESLNHRGHIDAQLDARSRECQELDTVLDRMDDFTKIYLHDADTLAERLSQQMSSMSHLVNQRDFRVSLAVADINNELAWQGRNTNNAMMAIAVASFVFLPGTFIASVFDTPIFNWPPPENSTIVTEPFWIFWMTSGITTSLLCLSWFLYIRKKYASDRVRRQEARKDFRKRILRTPTLTKRAKRTGPEVEVISDRGWLGHWYPRLGGGIDEEKGIGALKAVSFDDRR
;
A
#
# COMPACT_ATOMS: atom_id res chain seq x y z
N MET A 1 3.28 36.61 -27.26
CA MET A 1 2.32 35.64 -26.70
C MET A 1 3.01 34.28 -26.78
N LEU A 2 3.25 33.66 -25.62
CA LEU A 2 4.23 32.61 -25.27
C LEU A 2 4.69 31.61 -26.37
N PRO A 3 6.01 31.39 -26.56
CA PRO A 3 6.54 30.20 -27.21
C PRO A 3 6.63 29.07 -26.18
N PHE A 4 5.48 28.52 -25.81
CA PHE A 4 5.42 27.25 -25.11
C PHE A 4 5.06 26.19 -26.16
N PHE A 5 5.80 25.09 -26.14
CA PHE A 5 5.64 23.87 -26.95
C PHE A 5 6.43 23.83 -28.27
N MET A 6 7.10 22.68 -28.43
CA MET A 6 7.69 22.12 -29.66
C MET A 6 9.21 22.22 -29.83
N HIS A 7 10.01 22.36 -28.78
CA HIS A 7 11.42 21.87 -28.75
C HIS A 7 11.68 21.13 -27.44
N GLY A 8 10.86 20.11 -27.19
CA GLY A 8 10.99 19.25 -26.01
C GLY A 8 10.87 17.79 -26.43
N ASP A 9 12.02 17.16 -26.70
CA ASP A 9 12.23 15.71 -26.64
C ASP A 9 12.04 15.21 -25.19
N GLY A 10 10.92 15.57 -24.55
CA GLY A 10 10.80 15.76 -23.11
C GLY A 10 9.43 15.37 -22.57
N PHE A 11 9.09 14.08 -22.69
CA PHE A 11 8.26 13.40 -21.67
C PHE A 11 9.08 12.32 -20.95
N ILE A 12 10.35 12.71 -20.71
CA ILE A 12 11.31 12.38 -19.64
C ILE A 12 11.41 10.90 -19.25
N LEU A 13 12.15 10.16 -20.07
CA LEU A 13 13.01 9.11 -19.56
C LEU A 13 14.29 9.80 -19.07
N SER A 14 14.56 9.82 -17.76
CA SER A 14 15.85 10.29 -17.27
C SER A 14 16.94 9.26 -17.59
N GLU A 15 18.20 9.68 -17.67
CA GLU A 15 19.33 8.73 -17.73
C GLU A 15 19.32 7.78 -16.51
N GLU A 16 18.78 8.22 -15.38
CA GLU A 16 18.59 7.40 -14.18
C GLU A 16 17.49 6.33 -14.37
N ASP A 17 16.42 6.64 -15.09
CA ASP A 17 15.36 5.68 -15.41
C ASP A 17 15.88 4.56 -16.31
N LEU A 18 16.86 4.85 -17.19
CA LEU A 18 17.51 3.83 -18.01
C LEU A 18 18.42 2.90 -17.23
N LYS A 19 18.99 3.35 -16.11
CA LYS A 19 19.75 2.47 -15.22
C LYS A 19 18.88 1.38 -14.61
N ARG A 20 17.57 1.60 -14.52
CA ARG A 20 16.57 0.62 -14.04
C ARG A 20 16.16 -0.40 -15.10
N TYR A 21 16.56 -0.23 -16.36
CA TYR A 21 16.32 -1.22 -17.41
C TYR A 21 17.35 -2.36 -17.26
N ASN A 22 16.88 -3.58 -17.00
CA ASN A 22 17.76 -4.72 -16.70
C ASN A 22 18.36 -5.41 -17.94
N GLY A 23 17.93 -5.01 -19.15
CA GLY A 23 18.29 -5.68 -20.40
C GLY A 23 17.18 -6.59 -20.94
N HIS A 24 17.39 -7.14 -22.13
CA HIS A 24 16.50 -8.12 -22.75
C HIS A 24 17.19 -9.47 -22.97
N VAL A 25 16.38 -10.54 -22.92
CA VAL A 25 16.81 -11.93 -23.09
C VAL A 25 16.59 -12.39 -24.53
N GLN A 26 15.49 -11.95 -25.13
CA GLN A 26 15.03 -12.41 -26.43
C GLN A 26 14.31 -11.30 -27.17
N VAL A 27 14.51 -11.24 -28.48
CA VAL A 27 13.81 -10.34 -29.40
C VAL A 27 13.19 -11.17 -30.51
N ASP A 28 11.89 -11.04 -30.72
CA ASP A 28 11.14 -11.76 -31.76
C ASP A 28 10.49 -10.78 -32.74
N LYS A 29 10.52 -11.11 -34.03
CA LYS A 29 9.77 -10.42 -35.09
C LYS A 29 8.45 -11.15 -35.31
N TYR A 30 7.35 -10.47 -35.06
CA TYR A 30 6.01 -10.97 -35.36
C TYR A 30 5.46 -10.25 -36.59
N TYR A 31 5.06 -11.01 -37.61
CA TYR A 31 4.46 -10.50 -38.83
C TYR A 31 3.16 -11.23 -39.16
N LEU A 32 2.11 -10.45 -39.43
CA LEU A 32 0.81 -10.96 -39.87
C LEU A 32 0.24 -10.04 -40.95
N ALA A 33 -0.06 -10.59 -42.13
CA ALA A 33 -0.72 -9.88 -43.22
C ALA A 33 -2.24 -10.19 -43.22
N GLU A 34 -3.04 -9.22 -43.65
CA GLU A 34 -4.48 -9.42 -43.87
C GLU A 34 -4.71 -10.56 -44.87
N GLY A 35 -5.51 -11.56 -44.49
CA GLY A 35 -5.77 -12.76 -45.30
C GLY A 35 -4.83 -13.95 -45.05
N SER A 36 -3.76 -13.80 -44.25
CA SER A 36 -2.95 -14.93 -43.80
C SER A 36 -3.63 -15.69 -42.65
N ASP A 37 -3.62 -17.02 -42.68
CA ASP A 37 -4.15 -17.86 -41.60
C ASP A 37 -3.17 -18.06 -40.44
N GLN A 38 -1.86 -17.91 -40.68
CA GLN A 38 -0.83 -18.08 -39.65
C GLN A 38 0.12 -16.87 -39.58
N PRO A 39 0.56 -16.49 -38.36
CA PRO A 39 1.57 -15.45 -38.18
C PRO A 39 2.97 -16.02 -38.40
N THR A 40 3.88 -15.19 -38.92
CA THR A 40 5.31 -15.52 -38.99
C THR A 40 6.01 -14.96 -37.75
N VAL A 41 6.61 -15.82 -36.94
CA VAL A 41 7.37 -15.44 -35.74
C VAL A 41 8.82 -15.88 -35.89
N GLU A 42 9.73 -14.92 -35.98
CA GLU A 42 11.17 -15.18 -36.14
C GLU A 42 11.95 -14.62 -34.96
N THR A 43 12.67 -15.49 -34.24
CA THR A 43 13.59 -15.04 -33.18
C THR A 43 14.86 -14.45 -33.77
N VAL A 44 15.16 -13.23 -33.37
CA VAL A 44 16.33 -12.47 -33.82
C VAL A 44 17.59 -13.09 -33.22
N ARG A 45 18.56 -13.44 -34.08
CA ARG A 45 19.86 -13.98 -33.64
C ARG A 45 20.71 -12.86 -33.04
N SER A 46 21.56 -13.18 -32.05
CA SER A 46 22.41 -12.23 -31.34
C SER A 46 23.40 -11.44 -32.21
N ASN A 47 23.65 -11.88 -33.45
CA ASN A 47 24.53 -11.23 -34.42
C ASN A 47 23.80 -10.30 -35.42
N THR A 48 22.49 -10.12 -35.28
CA THR A 48 21.69 -9.31 -36.21
C THR A 48 22.00 -7.83 -36.02
N SER A 49 22.26 -7.09 -37.11
CA SER A 49 22.52 -5.65 -37.02
C SER A 49 21.26 -4.90 -36.57
N THR A 50 21.43 -3.90 -35.69
CA THR A 50 20.36 -2.96 -35.32
C THR A 50 19.75 -2.29 -36.56
N ASP A 51 20.53 -2.12 -37.63
CA ASP A 51 20.05 -1.56 -38.90
C ASP A 51 18.99 -2.43 -39.59
N ASP A 52 19.12 -3.76 -39.53
CA ASP A 52 18.14 -4.68 -40.12
C ASP A 52 16.79 -4.59 -39.41
N LEU A 53 16.83 -4.42 -38.08
CA LEU A 53 15.62 -4.25 -37.25
C LEU A 53 14.96 -2.90 -37.49
N LYS A 54 15.77 -1.85 -37.64
CA LYS A 54 15.30 -0.50 -38.00
C LYS A 54 14.58 -0.55 -39.35
N GLN A 55 15.22 -1.10 -40.38
CA GLN A 55 14.65 -1.22 -41.72
C GLN A 55 13.40 -2.10 -41.77
N TRP A 56 13.35 -3.19 -41.00
CA TRP A 56 12.18 -4.07 -40.92
C TRP A 56 10.96 -3.38 -40.29
N LEU A 57 11.16 -2.63 -39.19
CA LEU A 57 10.10 -1.86 -38.52
C LEU A 57 9.63 -0.68 -39.37
N ARG A 58 10.58 0.05 -39.97
CA ARG A 58 10.33 1.18 -40.87
C ARG A 58 11.50 1.31 -41.86
N PRO A 59 11.28 1.16 -43.17
CA PRO A 59 12.34 1.42 -44.14
C PRO A 59 12.70 2.92 -44.18
N THR A 60 13.99 3.21 -44.35
CA THR A 60 14.59 4.56 -44.28
C THR A 60 14.23 5.42 -45.49
N SER A 61 14.15 4.80 -46.67
CA SER A 61 13.59 5.39 -47.88
C SER A 61 12.39 4.57 -48.32
N ILE A 62 11.30 5.26 -48.67
CA ILE A 62 10.10 4.62 -49.19
C ILE A 62 10.14 4.78 -50.70
N LYS A 63 10.36 3.67 -51.41
CA LYS A 63 10.23 3.66 -52.87
C LYS A 63 8.74 3.68 -53.25
N PRO A 64 8.37 4.31 -54.38
CA PRO A 64 7.00 4.29 -54.88
C PRO A 64 6.43 2.86 -55.04
N GLU A 65 7.28 1.91 -55.46
CA GLU A 65 6.96 0.48 -55.60
C GLU A 65 6.61 -0.19 -54.26
N ASP A 66 7.28 0.21 -53.17
CA ASP A 66 7.00 -0.29 -51.83
C ASP A 66 5.65 0.24 -51.31
N VAL A 67 5.29 1.47 -51.66
CA VAL A 67 3.97 2.04 -51.36
C VAL A 67 2.87 1.27 -52.07
N GLU A 68 3.04 0.91 -53.34
CA GLU A 68 2.07 0.08 -54.07
C GLU A 68 1.97 -1.33 -53.49
N ARG A 69 3.11 -1.95 -53.15
CA ARG A 69 3.16 -3.26 -52.48
C ARG A 69 2.45 -3.25 -51.13
N TRP A 70 2.58 -2.18 -50.34
CA TRP A 70 1.95 -2.07 -49.02
C TRP A 70 0.50 -1.60 -49.08
N LYS A 71 0.08 -0.90 -50.14
CA LYS A 71 -1.34 -0.57 -50.38
C LYS A 71 -2.19 -1.82 -50.63
N ALA A 72 -1.60 -2.86 -51.23
CA ALA A 72 -2.32 -4.07 -51.63
C ALA A 72 -2.81 -4.94 -50.46
N THR A 73 -2.04 -5.04 -49.37
CA THR A 73 -2.39 -5.85 -48.18
C THR A 73 -1.93 -5.18 -46.88
N PRO A 74 -2.86 -4.72 -46.02
CA PRO A 74 -2.58 -4.33 -44.64
C PRO A 74 -1.80 -5.40 -43.90
N ALA A 75 -0.91 -4.97 -43.02
CA ALA A 75 -0.14 -5.91 -42.21
C ALA A 75 0.15 -5.33 -40.83
N LEU A 76 0.45 -6.23 -39.89
CA LEU A 76 0.85 -5.95 -38.53
C LEU A 76 2.27 -6.48 -38.33
N ARG A 77 3.19 -5.58 -37.98
CA ARG A 77 4.55 -5.89 -37.56
C ARG A 77 4.71 -5.55 -36.09
N ILE A 78 5.14 -6.50 -35.28
CA ILE A 78 5.45 -6.27 -33.86
C ILE A 78 6.86 -6.78 -33.58
N LEU A 79 7.72 -5.90 -33.09
CA LEU A 79 8.99 -6.28 -32.48
C LEU A 79 8.75 -6.57 -31.00
N MET A 80 8.82 -7.84 -30.62
CA MET A 80 8.56 -8.29 -29.25
C MET A 80 9.88 -8.46 -28.48
N ILE A 81 10.07 -7.67 -27.43
CA ILE A 81 11.29 -7.64 -26.63
C ILE A 81 10.99 -8.19 -25.24
N LYS A 82 11.55 -9.36 -24.95
CA LYS A 82 11.46 -10.04 -23.65
C LYS A 82 12.51 -9.50 -22.70
N THR A 83 12.10 -8.85 -21.62
CA THR A 83 13.03 -8.30 -20.62
C THR A 83 13.20 -9.21 -19.41
N THR A 84 14.42 -9.28 -18.86
CA THR A 84 14.70 -10.00 -17.61
C THR A 84 13.87 -9.41 -16.47
N ASN A 85 13.21 -10.28 -15.70
CA ASN A 85 12.39 -9.86 -14.57
C ASN A 85 12.80 -10.58 -13.28
N GLU A 86 12.98 -9.84 -12.20
CA GLU A 86 13.13 -10.42 -10.86
C GLU A 86 11.82 -10.49 -10.08
N PHE A 87 10.85 -9.63 -10.40
CA PHE A 87 9.55 -9.56 -9.73
C PHE A 87 8.55 -10.66 -10.16
N SER A 88 8.90 -11.50 -11.15
CA SER A 88 8.06 -12.62 -11.61
C SER A 88 8.66 -14.00 -11.38
N ARG A 89 9.69 -14.13 -10.53
CA ARG A 89 10.03 -15.47 -10.03
C ARG A 89 8.78 -16.04 -9.36
N ASN A 90 8.47 -17.30 -9.65
CA ASN A 90 7.23 -17.95 -9.25
C ASN A 90 6.95 -17.67 -7.76
N PRO A 91 5.82 -17.04 -7.38
CA PRO A 91 5.55 -16.66 -5.99
C PRO A 91 5.49 -17.87 -5.04
N ALA A 92 5.34 -19.09 -5.58
CA ALA A 92 5.44 -20.34 -4.82
C ALA A 92 6.89 -20.78 -4.52
N GLN A 93 7.88 -20.30 -5.27
CA GLN A 93 9.30 -20.67 -5.12
C GLN A 93 10.17 -19.57 -4.51
N TYR A 94 9.72 -18.31 -4.52
CA TYR A 94 10.48 -17.19 -3.95
C TYR A 94 9.58 -16.25 -3.15
N THR A 95 9.59 -16.42 -1.83
CA THR A 95 9.18 -15.38 -0.89
C THR A 95 10.41 -14.49 -0.69
N PRO A 96 10.39 -13.18 -1.01
CA PRO A 96 11.51 -12.32 -0.68
C PRO A 96 11.72 -12.39 0.84
N THR A 97 12.84 -12.95 1.27
CA THR A 97 13.16 -13.20 2.68
C THR A 97 13.32 -11.90 3.47
N HIS A 98 13.49 -10.77 2.79
CA HIS A 98 13.56 -9.45 3.40
C HIS A 98 12.72 -8.42 2.63
N ARG A 99 12.11 -7.48 3.38
CA ARG A 99 11.74 -6.18 2.82
C ARG A 99 13.01 -5.61 2.19
N THR A 100 12.99 -5.35 0.88
CA THR A 100 14.07 -4.65 0.17
C THR A 100 14.55 -3.49 1.03
N ILE A 101 15.77 -3.57 1.54
CA ILE A 101 16.39 -2.49 2.30
C ILE A 101 16.51 -1.32 1.30
N PRO A 102 16.01 -0.11 1.62
CA PRO A 102 16.18 1.04 0.74
C PRO A 102 17.67 1.21 0.38
N GLY A 103 18.00 1.13 -0.91
CA GLY A 103 19.37 1.29 -1.42
C GLY A 103 20.12 0.00 -1.79
N GLN A 104 19.57 -1.19 -1.51
CA GLN A 104 20.09 -2.46 -2.04
C GLN A 104 19.07 -3.07 -3.00
N THR A 105 19.24 -2.82 -4.30
CA THR A 105 18.60 -3.65 -5.33
C THR A 105 19.40 -4.94 -5.43
N GLU A 106 18.80 -6.09 -5.07
CA GLU A 106 19.38 -7.44 -5.26
C GLU A 106 19.61 -7.80 -6.75
N VAL A 107 19.24 -6.91 -7.67
CA VAL A 107 19.16 -7.15 -9.10
C VAL A 107 20.53 -7.07 -9.77
N THR A 108 21.01 -8.19 -10.30
CA THR A 108 22.17 -8.18 -11.23
C THR A 108 21.68 -7.90 -12.65
N PRO A 109 21.97 -6.73 -13.25
CA PRO A 109 21.59 -6.43 -14.62
C PRO A 109 22.30 -7.37 -15.61
N HIS A 110 21.72 -7.54 -16.80
CA HIS A 110 22.34 -8.31 -17.87
C HIS A 110 23.71 -7.73 -18.26
N ALA A 111 24.70 -8.58 -18.58
CA ALA A 111 26.06 -8.17 -18.93
C ALA A 111 26.08 -7.11 -20.05
N ASP A 112 25.28 -7.32 -21.09
CA ASP A 112 25.18 -6.43 -22.27
C ASP A 112 24.13 -5.32 -22.15
N ARG A 113 23.71 -4.95 -20.93
CA ARG A 113 22.65 -3.94 -20.70
C ARG A 113 22.86 -2.65 -21.49
N GLU A 114 24.08 -2.12 -21.53
CA GLU A 114 24.37 -0.85 -22.21
C GLU A 114 24.14 -0.93 -23.72
N GLN A 115 24.54 -2.05 -24.34
CA GLN A 115 24.29 -2.31 -25.76
C GLN A 115 22.78 -2.43 -26.02
N HIS A 116 22.05 -3.14 -25.16
CA HIS A 116 20.60 -3.26 -25.24
C HIS A 116 19.87 -1.91 -25.14
N VAL A 117 20.33 -1.01 -24.26
CA VAL A 117 19.77 0.34 -24.14
C VAL A 117 20.00 1.14 -25.42
N GLN A 118 21.21 1.08 -26.00
CA GLN A 118 21.50 1.81 -27.23
C GLN A 118 20.67 1.29 -28.41
N MET A 119 20.56 -0.04 -28.54
CA MET A 119 19.70 -0.67 -29.54
C MET A 119 18.25 -0.16 -29.46
N VAL A 120 17.66 -0.17 -28.26
CA VAL A 120 16.27 0.30 -28.06
C VAL A 120 16.14 1.79 -28.38
N ARG A 121 17.10 2.62 -27.95
CA ARG A 121 17.11 4.06 -28.26
C ARG A 121 17.14 4.33 -29.76
N GLU A 122 17.99 3.62 -30.49
CA GLU A 122 18.08 3.75 -31.94
C GLU A 122 16.80 3.31 -32.65
N ILE A 123 16.22 2.19 -32.23
CA ILE A 123 14.95 1.68 -32.78
C ILE A 123 13.82 2.69 -32.56
N PHE A 124 13.68 3.22 -31.34
CA PHE A 124 12.63 4.20 -31.02
C PHE A 124 12.82 5.51 -31.78
N ARG A 125 14.07 5.99 -31.90
CA ARG A 125 14.39 7.20 -32.67
C ARG A 125 14.07 7.01 -34.15
N HIS A 126 14.45 5.88 -34.74
CA HIS A 126 14.21 5.57 -36.16
C HIS A 126 12.73 5.39 -36.47
N ALA A 127 12.00 4.65 -35.62
CA ALA A 127 10.56 4.46 -35.73
C ALA A 127 9.75 5.72 -35.33
N GLN A 128 10.44 6.76 -34.84
CA GLN A 128 9.87 8.00 -34.29
C GLN A 128 8.87 7.77 -33.14
N LEU A 129 9.02 6.67 -32.40
CA LEU A 129 8.19 6.31 -31.26
C LEU A 129 8.60 7.09 -30.00
N PRO A 130 7.65 7.46 -29.12
CA PRO A 130 7.96 8.22 -27.92
C PRO A 130 8.77 7.37 -26.93
N LEU A 131 9.98 7.81 -26.57
CA LEU A 131 10.82 7.10 -25.59
C LEU A 131 10.23 7.07 -24.17
N ALA A 132 9.26 7.95 -23.89
CA ALA A 132 8.42 7.91 -22.70
C ALA A 132 7.74 6.54 -22.51
N ALA A 133 7.54 5.80 -23.61
CA ALA A 133 7.06 4.43 -23.59
C ALA A 133 7.94 3.50 -22.75
N LEU A 134 9.24 3.51 -23.04
CA LEU A 134 10.19 2.72 -22.28
C LEU A 134 10.23 3.15 -20.80
N GLY A 135 10.16 4.46 -20.55
CA GLY A 135 10.19 5.00 -19.18
C GLY A 135 9.01 4.56 -18.34
N ALA A 136 7.79 4.61 -18.89
CA ALA A 136 6.60 4.12 -18.20
C ALA A 136 6.66 2.61 -17.96
N TYR A 137 7.18 1.84 -18.92
CA TYR A 137 7.39 0.40 -18.78
C TYR A 137 8.36 0.05 -17.65
N VAL A 138 9.53 0.70 -17.60
CA VAL A 138 10.55 0.47 -16.58
C VAL A 138 10.04 0.87 -15.19
N LYS A 139 9.25 1.94 -15.10
CA LYS A 139 8.61 2.38 -13.84
C LYS A 139 7.40 1.54 -13.44
N SER A 140 6.93 0.61 -14.28
CA SER A 140 5.68 -0.13 -14.07
C SER A 140 4.46 0.77 -13.95
N HIS A 141 4.44 1.92 -14.62
CA HIS A 141 3.31 2.84 -14.60
C HIS A 141 2.28 2.45 -15.67
N ILE A 142 1.00 2.62 -15.35
CA ILE A 142 -0.08 2.50 -16.32
C ILE A 142 -0.26 3.88 -16.96
N THR A 143 0.06 3.99 -18.24
CA THR A 143 -0.03 5.25 -18.99
C THR A 143 -0.51 4.96 -20.40
N PHE A 144 -1.11 5.95 -21.04
CA PHE A 144 -1.56 5.88 -22.42
C PHE A 144 -1.49 7.27 -23.02
N LEU A 145 -1.01 7.37 -24.25
CA LEU A 145 -0.80 8.65 -24.92
C LEU A 145 -0.87 8.48 -26.43
N SER A 146 -1.45 9.47 -27.11
CA SER A 146 -1.25 9.70 -28.54
C SER A 146 -0.22 10.81 -28.73
N ALA A 147 0.80 10.55 -29.54
CA ALA A 147 1.82 11.53 -29.89
C ALA A 147 1.44 12.25 -31.21
N PRO A 148 1.94 13.48 -31.45
CA PRO A 148 1.65 14.23 -32.66
C PRO A 148 1.96 13.41 -33.92
N SER A 149 1.05 13.46 -34.90
CA SER A 149 1.25 12.82 -36.19
C SER A 149 2.37 13.51 -36.97
N TYR A 150 2.93 12.79 -37.93
CA TYR A 150 3.92 13.33 -38.86
C TYR A 150 3.63 12.79 -40.26
N GLU A 151 4.04 13.54 -41.27
CA GLU A 151 3.94 13.11 -42.66
C GLU A 151 5.22 12.39 -43.08
N VAL A 152 5.06 11.34 -43.87
CA VAL A 152 6.17 10.66 -44.51
C VAL A 152 6.32 11.19 -45.93
N PHE A 153 7.54 11.54 -46.30
CA PHE A 153 7.90 11.86 -47.67
C PHE A 153 8.76 10.72 -48.23
N GLY A 154 8.40 10.21 -49.41
CA GLY A 154 9.18 9.23 -50.16
C GLY A 154 10.29 9.90 -50.95
N ASP A 155 11.07 9.06 -51.64
CA ASP A 155 12.07 9.56 -52.60
C ASP A 155 11.33 10.36 -53.70
N GLU A 156 11.91 11.49 -54.13
CA GLU A 156 11.32 12.45 -55.09
C GLU A 156 10.12 13.30 -54.60
N GLY A 157 9.87 13.36 -53.29
CA GLY A 157 8.84 14.26 -52.73
C GLY A 157 7.41 13.72 -52.84
N THR A 158 7.26 12.43 -53.16
CA THR A 158 5.97 11.73 -53.10
C THR A 158 5.48 11.67 -51.64
N SER A 159 4.22 12.06 -51.38
CA SER A 159 3.67 11.95 -50.01
C SER A 159 3.36 10.48 -49.69
N GLY A 160 4.10 9.93 -48.73
CA GLY A 160 3.87 8.61 -48.12
C GLY A 160 2.71 8.61 -47.11
N GLY A 161 2.07 9.76 -46.89
CA GLY A 161 0.89 9.94 -46.06
C GLY A 161 1.18 10.22 -44.57
N GLU A 162 0.11 10.53 -43.85
CA GLU A 162 0.14 10.78 -42.41
C GLU A 162 0.39 9.50 -41.61
N VAL A 163 1.18 9.62 -40.54
CA VAL A 163 1.44 8.56 -39.56
C VAL A 163 1.08 9.04 -38.17
N THR A 164 0.19 8.30 -37.51
CA THR A 164 -0.20 8.52 -36.12
C THR A 164 0.56 7.58 -35.19
N LYS A 165 0.82 8.05 -33.97
CA LYS A 165 1.66 7.34 -33.00
C LYS A 165 0.93 7.19 -31.68
N TYR A 166 1.01 6.00 -31.11
CA TYR A 166 0.32 5.67 -29.89
C TYR A 166 1.23 4.87 -28.96
N TYR A 167 1.00 5.02 -27.67
CA TYR A 167 1.67 4.22 -26.65
C TYR A 167 0.71 3.87 -25.53
N THR A 168 0.77 2.62 -25.07
CA THR A 168 0.11 2.19 -23.84
C THR A 168 1.06 1.34 -22.99
N SER A 169 1.12 1.67 -21.71
CA SER A 169 1.90 1.00 -20.68
C SER A 169 1.01 0.19 -19.76
N GLY A 170 1.54 -0.92 -19.26
CA GLY A 170 1.01 -1.69 -18.16
C GLY A 170 2.11 -2.01 -17.15
N THR A 171 1.76 -2.84 -16.16
CA THR A 171 2.72 -3.23 -15.11
C THR A 171 3.65 -4.37 -15.53
N SER A 172 3.19 -5.27 -16.41
CA SER A 172 3.97 -6.43 -16.87
C SER A 172 4.38 -6.35 -18.34
N TRP A 173 3.76 -5.48 -19.12
CA TRP A 173 4.03 -5.31 -20.54
C TRP A 173 3.61 -3.91 -21.03
N SER A 174 4.18 -3.47 -22.14
CA SER A 174 3.83 -2.20 -22.79
C SER A 174 3.94 -2.31 -24.31
N ILE A 175 3.16 -1.51 -25.03
CA ILE A 175 3.16 -1.50 -26.49
C ILE A 175 3.13 -0.07 -27.01
N ALA A 176 4.08 0.25 -27.90
CA ALA A 176 4.14 1.49 -28.66
C ALA A 176 3.97 1.15 -30.13
N TRP A 177 3.12 1.87 -30.86
CA TRP A 177 2.91 1.59 -32.28
C TRP A 177 2.68 2.86 -33.10
N SER A 178 3.04 2.74 -34.37
CA SER A 178 2.83 3.72 -35.42
C SER A 178 1.86 3.14 -36.44
N TYR A 179 0.86 3.92 -36.82
CA TYR A 179 -0.13 3.56 -37.82
C TYR A 179 0.03 4.41 -39.07
N PHE A 180 0.25 3.75 -40.21
CA PHE A 180 0.44 4.40 -41.50
C PHE A 180 -0.90 4.50 -42.23
N HIS A 181 -1.46 5.71 -42.35
CA HIS A 181 -2.80 5.88 -42.91
C HIS A 181 -2.89 5.56 -44.41
N ALA A 182 -1.81 5.77 -45.17
CA ALA A 182 -1.79 5.52 -46.61
C ALA A 182 -1.77 4.01 -46.96
N THR A 183 -1.05 3.22 -46.16
CA THR A 183 -0.85 1.78 -46.40
C THR A 183 -1.68 0.89 -45.48
N ARG A 184 -2.33 1.47 -44.47
CA ARG A 184 -3.06 0.75 -43.41
C ARG A 184 -2.19 -0.28 -42.68
N HIS A 185 -0.89 0.02 -42.58
CA HIS A 185 0.08 -0.82 -41.91
C HIS A 185 0.26 -0.38 -40.45
N THR A 186 0.40 -1.35 -39.55
CA THR A 186 0.72 -1.09 -38.14
C THR A 186 2.10 -1.64 -37.81
N SER A 187 2.99 -0.79 -37.32
CA SER A 187 4.33 -1.17 -36.85
C SER A 187 4.44 -0.88 -35.36
N ALA A 188 4.76 -1.89 -34.56
CA ALA A 188 4.74 -1.81 -33.11
C ALA A 188 6.02 -2.36 -32.46
N VAL A 189 6.33 -1.85 -31.28
CA VAL A 189 7.34 -2.40 -30.38
C VAL A 189 6.64 -2.76 -29.07
N LEU A 190 6.77 -4.02 -28.69
CA LEU A 190 6.18 -4.62 -27.50
C LEU A 190 7.28 -4.96 -26.51
N PHE A 191 7.19 -4.45 -25.27
CA PHE A 191 8.01 -4.93 -24.17
C PHE A 191 7.17 -5.82 -23.27
N TYR A 192 7.72 -6.96 -22.86
CA TYR A 192 7.08 -7.81 -21.87
C TYR A 192 8.10 -8.43 -20.93
N ARG A 193 7.71 -8.56 -19.68
CA ARG A 193 8.53 -9.16 -18.63
C ARG A 193 8.47 -10.67 -18.67
N GLU A 194 9.51 -11.34 -18.19
CA GLU A 194 9.43 -12.77 -17.86
C GLU A 194 8.29 -13.08 -16.88
N GLY A 195 7.87 -14.34 -16.83
CA GLY A 195 6.71 -14.80 -16.05
C GLY A 195 5.38 -14.24 -16.59
N ASP A 196 4.71 -13.37 -15.81
CA ASP A 196 3.38 -12.84 -16.17
C ASP A 196 3.35 -12.19 -17.54
N GLY A 197 4.39 -11.42 -17.94
CA GLY A 197 4.42 -10.79 -19.26
C GLY A 197 4.47 -11.80 -20.42
N ALA A 198 5.08 -12.99 -20.23
CA ALA A 198 5.08 -14.04 -21.24
C ALA A 198 3.68 -14.69 -21.38
N GLN A 199 2.93 -14.81 -20.29
CA GLN A 199 1.52 -15.19 -20.34
C GLN A 199 0.70 -14.14 -21.11
N ARG A 200 0.90 -12.85 -20.83
CA ARG A 200 0.21 -11.75 -21.55
C ARG A 200 0.54 -11.73 -23.03
N ARG A 201 1.77 -12.07 -23.42
CA ARG A 201 2.15 -12.25 -24.83
C ARG A 201 1.32 -13.34 -25.50
N GLY A 202 1.15 -14.51 -24.87
CA GLY A 202 0.33 -15.59 -25.42
C GLY A 202 -1.14 -15.18 -25.58
N GLU A 203 -1.70 -14.48 -24.60
CA GLU A 203 -3.06 -13.91 -24.66
C GLU A 203 -3.19 -12.88 -25.80
N LEU A 204 -2.18 -12.02 -25.99
CA LEU A 204 -2.12 -11.05 -27.09
C LEU A 204 -2.10 -11.74 -28.45
N GLU A 205 -1.25 -12.73 -28.65
CA GLU A 205 -1.16 -13.49 -29.91
C GLU A 205 -2.49 -14.18 -30.24
N HIS A 206 -3.15 -14.77 -29.23
CA HIS A 206 -4.47 -15.37 -29.38
C HIS A 206 -5.53 -14.36 -29.83
N GLU A 207 -5.61 -13.20 -29.17
CA GLU A 207 -6.60 -12.18 -29.50
C GLU A 207 -6.32 -11.49 -30.86
N ILE A 208 -5.05 -11.34 -31.27
CA ILE A 208 -4.71 -10.86 -32.61
C ILE A 208 -5.24 -11.82 -33.69
N LEU A 209 -5.08 -13.13 -33.49
CA LEU A 209 -5.58 -14.13 -34.44
C LEU A 209 -7.11 -14.18 -34.46
N ARG A 210 -7.75 -14.05 -33.29
CA ARG A 210 -9.20 -13.96 -33.17
C ARG A 210 -9.77 -12.74 -33.90
N LEU A 211 -9.07 -11.61 -33.85
CA LEU A 211 -9.48 -10.34 -34.46
C LEU A 211 -8.74 -10.05 -35.78
N LYS A 212 -8.25 -11.08 -36.49
CA LYS A 212 -7.45 -10.93 -37.71
C LYS A 212 -8.14 -10.11 -38.81
N GLN A 213 -9.47 -10.09 -38.82
CA GLN A 213 -10.27 -9.29 -39.76
C GLN A 213 -10.15 -7.77 -39.54
N HIS A 214 -9.66 -7.34 -38.37
CA HIS A 214 -9.55 -5.94 -37.95
C HIS A 214 -8.10 -5.43 -37.91
N ILE A 215 -7.15 -6.14 -38.55
CA ILE A 215 -5.71 -5.81 -38.53
C ILE A 215 -5.41 -4.40 -39.05
N ALA A 216 -6.24 -3.91 -39.97
CA ALA A 216 -6.11 -2.59 -40.56
C ALA A 216 -6.56 -1.46 -39.61
N HIS A 217 -7.19 -1.77 -38.48
CA HIS A 217 -7.72 -0.77 -37.56
C HIS A 217 -6.63 -0.24 -36.60
N PRO A 218 -6.43 1.10 -36.50
CA PRO A 218 -5.33 1.68 -35.72
C PRO A 218 -5.41 1.38 -34.21
N MET A 219 -6.62 1.21 -33.68
CA MET A 219 -6.86 0.98 -32.25
C MET A 219 -6.87 -0.49 -31.83
N LEU A 220 -6.67 -1.44 -32.76
CA LEU A 220 -6.76 -2.87 -32.46
C LEU A 220 -5.85 -3.28 -31.29
N LEU A 221 -4.56 -2.92 -31.35
CA LEU A 221 -3.58 -3.26 -30.31
C LEU A 221 -3.94 -2.67 -28.95
N ALA A 222 -4.47 -1.45 -28.96
CA ALA A 222 -4.86 -0.74 -27.77
C ALA A 222 -6.11 -1.35 -27.12
N TYR A 223 -7.07 -1.77 -27.95
CA TYR A 223 -8.25 -2.51 -27.55
C TYR A 223 -7.86 -3.84 -26.90
N ILE A 224 -7.07 -4.68 -27.59
CA ILE A 224 -6.62 -5.98 -27.08
C ILE A 224 -5.89 -5.81 -25.74
N LYS A 225 -4.95 -4.86 -25.66
CA LYS A 225 -4.23 -4.58 -24.42
C LYS A 225 -5.16 -4.21 -23.27
N THR A 226 -6.17 -3.39 -23.55
CA THR A 226 -7.14 -2.94 -22.53
C THR A 226 -8.03 -4.10 -22.09
N GLN A 227 -8.52 -4.92 -23.02
CA GLN A 227 -9.31 -6.11 -22.74
C GLN A 227 -8.54 -7.08 -21.83
N ILE A 228 -7.31 -7.46 -22.21
CA ILE A 228 -6.47 -8.36 -21.41
C ILE A 228 -6.25 -7.80 -19.99
N SER A 229 -5.96 -6.50 -19.91
CA SER A 229 -5.68 -5.84 -18.63
C SER A 229 -6.92 -5.76 -17.71
N LEU A 230 -8.10 -5.56 -18.30
CA LEU A 230 -9.37 -5.53 -17.56
C LEU A 230 -9.76 -6.91 -17.06
N VAL A 231 -9.72 -7.94 -17.92
CA VAL A 231 -10.04 -9.32 -17.54
C VAL A 231 -9.17 -9.77 -16.36
N TRP A 232 -7.87 -9.50 -16.42
CA TRP A 232 -6.97 -9.82 -15.31
C TRP A 232 -7.33 -9.05 -14.02
N THR A 233 -7.71 -7.77 -14.14
CA THR A 233 -8.09 -6.94 -12.99
C THR A 233 -9.39 -7.41 -12.36
N PHE A 234 -10.35 -7.87 -13.16
CA PHE A 234 -11.61 -8.45 -12.70
C PHE A 234 -11.37 -9.75 -11.91
N GLN A 235 -10.57 -10.67 -12.47
CA GLN A 235 -10.17 -11.90 -11.77
C GLN A 235 -9.42 -11.61 -10.46
N LEU A 236 -8.58 -10.57 -10.45
CA LEU A 236 -7.87 -10.16 -9.24
C LEU A 236 -8.83 -9.62 -8.17
N LEU A 237 -9.89 -8.90 -8.56
CA LEU A 237 -10.93 -8.43 -7.64
C LEU A 237 -11.70 -9.60 -7.04
N GLU A 238 -12.17 -10.54 -7.87
CA GLU A 238 -12.89 -11.74 -7.41
C GLU A 238 -12.04 -12.55 -6.43
N LYS A 239 -10.76 -12.75 -6.74
CA LYS A 239 -9.82 -13.42 -5.83
C LYS A 239 -9.64 -12.65 -4.52
N THR A 240 -9.54 -11.32 -4.57
CA THR A 240 -9.42 -10.47 -3.37
C THR A 240 -10.68 -10.54 -2.51
N ASN A 241 -11.86 -10.63 -3.13
CA ASN A 241 -13.12 -10.82 -2.43
C ASN A 241 -13.17 -12.19 -1.73
N SER A 242 -12.78 -13.26 -2.42
CA SER A 242 -12.67 -14.60 -1.82
C SER A 242 -11.65 -14.66 -0.69
N ASP A 243 -10.47 -14.03 -0.86
CA ASP A 243 -9.44 -13.95 0.19
C ASP A 243 -9.96 -13.19 1.41
N THR A 244 -10.79 -12.15 1.21
CA THR A 244 -11.42 -11.38 2.29
C THR A 244 -12.39 -12.26 3.07
N PHE A 245 -13.27 -12.97 2.37
CA PHE A 245 -14.22 -13.89 2.97
C PHE A 245 -13.54 -14.96 3.84
N GLU A 246 -12.45 -15.57 3.36
CA GLU A 246 -11.69 -16.57 4.12
C GLU A 246 -11.06 -16.00 5.41
N ILE A 247 -10.59 -14.75 5.38
CA ILE A 247 -10.05 -14.12 6.60
C ILE A 247 -11.16 -13.87 7.60
N GLU A 248 -12.29 -13.33 7.15
CA GLU A 248 -13.41 -13.05 8.05
C GLU A 248 -13.89 -14.32 8.76
N LYS A 249 -13.99 -15.43 8.00
CA LYS A 249 -14.33 -16.76 8.53
C LYS A 249 -13.35 -17.25 9.62
N SER A 250 -12.07 -16.91 9.48
CA SER A 250 -11.00 -17.33 10.42
C SER A 250 -10.93 -16.51 11.71
N VAL A 251 -11.51 -15.30 11.73
CA VAL A 251 -11.44 -14.38 12.88
C VAL A 251 -12.64 -14.54 13.82
N GLY A 252 -13.69 -15.21 13.35
CA GLY A 252 -14.94 -15.38 14.08
C GLY A 252 -15.75 -14.10 14.26
N LEU A 253 -15.51 -13.11 13.40
CA LEU A 253 -16.48 -12.05 13.17
C LEU A 253 -17.61 -12.68 12.35
N ALA A 254 -18.83 -12.67 12.87
CA ALA A 254 -20.00 -13.10 12.11
C ALA A 254 -20.03 -12.33 10.78
N THR A 255 -19.86 -13.04 9.68
CA THR A 255 -19.98 -12.43 8.36
C THR A 255 -21.41 -12.53 7.93
N TRP A 256 -22.02 -11.39 7.62
CA TRP A 256 -23.25 -11.39 6.87
C TRP A 256 -22.92 -11.73 5.40
N ASP A 257 -23.39 -12.89 4.97
CA ASP A 257 -23.37 -13.27 3.55
C ASP A 257 -24.58 -12.62 2.88
N TRP A 258 -24.33 -11.54 2.15
CA TRP A 258 -25.36 -10.78 1.45
C TRP A 258 -26.03 -11.60 0.33
N VAL A 259 -25.40 -12.66 -0.16
CA VAL A 259 -25.98 -13.53 -1.20
C VAL A 259 -27.01 -14.49 -0.58
N LEU A 260 -26.72 -15.00 0.61
CA LEU A 260 -27.53 -16.02 1.29
C LEU A 260 -28.34 -15.45 2.46
N ASP A 261 -28.28 -14.13 2.65
CA ASP A 261 -28.89 -13.35 3.75
C ASP A 261 -28.80 -14.06 5.10
N ARG A 262 -27.60 -14.52 5.44
CA ARG A 262 -27.37 -15.29 6.66
C ARG A 262 -26.06 -14.91 7.31
N GLU A 263 -26.07 -14.96 8.63
CA GLU A 263 -24.84 -14.95 9.42
C GLU A 263 -24.15 -16.29 9.24
N ILE A 264 -22.88 -16.24 8.82
CA ILE A 264 -22.03 -17.42 8.77
C ILE A 264 -21.25 -17.48 10.08
N GLU A 265 -21.43 -18.57 10.80
CA GLU A 265 -20.67 -18.87 12.01
C GLU A 265 -19.17 -19.05 11.69
N ALA A 266 -18.35 -18.66 12.66
CA ALA A 266 -16.89 -18.79 12.58
C ALA A 266 -16.46 -20.21 12.21
N TYR A 267 -15.50 -20.36 11.30
CA TYR A 267 -14.92 -21.68 11.05
C TYR A 267 -13.98 -22.06 12.19
N GLN A 268 -14.38 -23.08 12.95
CA GLN A 268 -13.50 -23.73 13.92
C GLN A 268 -12.67 -24.79 13.20
N ASP A 269 -11.35 -24.63 13.20
CA ASP A 269 -10.44 -25.66 12.69
C ASP A 269 -10.46 -26.86 13.66
N PRO A 270 -10.91 -28.05 13.21
CA PRO A 270 -11.04 -29.22 14.06
C PRO A 270 -9.71 -29.75 14.61
N ASN A 271 -8.56 -29.32 14.07
CA ASN A 271 -7.22 -29.73 14.52
C ASN A 271 -6.58 -28.75 15.52
N THR A 272 -7.24 -27.65 15.88
CA THR A 272 -6.71 -26.70 16.87
C THR A 272 -7.00 -27.21 18.28
N GLU A 273 -5.95 -27.53 19.05
CA GLU A 273 -6.09 -27.78 20.50
C GLU A 273 -6.58 -26.50 21.18
N ASP A 274 -7.76 -26.59 21.81
CA ASP A 274 -8.49 -25.49 22.46
C ASP A 274 -8.55 -24.17 21.63
N PRO A 275 -9.46 -24.11 20.63
CA PRO A 275 -9.61 -22.93 19.78
C PRO A 275 -10.13 -21.70 20.55
N GLU A 276 -10.69 -21.88 21.75
CA GLU A 276 -11.14 -20.78 22.61
C GLU A 276 -10.03 -20.21 23.51
N SER A 277 -8.84 -20.83 23.51
CA SER A 277 -7.72 -20.31 24.30
C SER A 277 -7.38 -18.87 23.90
N GLU A 278 -7.27 -17.98 24.88
CA GLU A 278 -7.05 -16.54 24.65
C GLU A 278 -5.76 -16.27 23.83
N GLU A 279 -4.78 -17.17 23.86
CA GLU A 279 -3.54 -17.04 23.08
C GLU A 279 -3.76 -17.33 21.59
N ASN A 280 -4.53 -18.37 21.25
CA ASN A 280 -4.81 -18.75 19.85
C ASN A 280 -5.67 -17.69 19.16
N VAL A 281 -6.68 -17.16 19.87
CA VAL A 281 -7.49 -16.04 19.39
C VAL A 281 -6.61 -14.82 19.09
N ALA A 282 -5.64 -14.51 19.95
CA ALA A 282 -4.73 -13.39 19.74
C ALA A 282 -3.85 -13.54 18.49
N LYS A 283 -3.29 -14.75 18.30
CA LYS A 283 -2.44 -15.07 17.15
C LYS A 283 -3.24 -15.00 15.85
N ALA A 284 -4.45 -15.57 15.85
CA ALA A 284 -5.38 -15.48 14.72
C ALA A 284 -5.72 -14.00 14.42
N GLN A 285 -6.02 -13.23 15.45
CA GLN A 285 -6.36 -11.82 15.31
C GLN A 285 -5.22 -11.00 14.69
N LYS A 286 -4.00 -11.15 15.20
CA LYS A 286 -2.82 -10.46 14.67
C LYS A 286 -2.52 -10.84 13.22
N LYS A 287 -2.63 -12.12 12.88
CA LYS A 287 -2.44 -12.63 11.51
C LYS A 287 -3.49 -12.07 10.55
N ALA A 288 -4.73 -11.94 11.00
CA ALA A 288 -5.80 -11.34 10.20
C ALA A 288 -5.56 -9.86 9.93
N VAL A 289 -5.14 -9.06 10.93
CA VAL A 289 -4.76 -7.66 10.76
C VAL A 289 -3.66 -7.50 9.70
N GLU A 290 -2.64 -8.37 9.71
CA GLU A 290 -1.58 -8.38 8.70
C GLU A 290 -2.14 -8.69 7.30
N ARG A 291 -2.99 -9.71 7.18
CA ARG A 291 -3.60 -10.07 5.90
C ARG A 291 -4.55 -8.98 5.37
N TYR A 292 -5.35 -8.36 6.22
CA TYR A 292 -6.21 -7.23 5.86
C TYR A 292 -5.39 -6.05 5.32
N ASN A 293 -4.24 -5.73 5.92
CA ASN A 293 -3.34 -4.70 5.38
C ASN A 293 -2.88 -5.01 3.95
N VAL A 294 -2.50 -6.26 3.68
CA VAL A 294 -2.09 -6.70 2.34
C VAL A 294 -3.26 -6.61 1.36
N LEU A 295 -4.46 -7.09 1.74
CA LEU A 295 -5.65 -7.01 0.89
C LEU A 295 -6.09 -5.57 0.63
N SER A 296 -6.02 -4.70 1.63
CA SER A 296 -6.26 -3.26 1.47
C SER A 296 -5.34 -2.65 0.41
N GLY A 297 -4.04 -2.96 0.48
CA GLY A 297 -3.06 -2.53 -0.53
C GLY A 297 -3.36 -3.05 -1.93
N LYS A 298 -3.73 -4.35 -2.06
CA LYS A 298 -4.16 -4.94 -3.35
C LYS A 298 -5.39 -4.22 -3.90
N LEU A 299 -6.39 -3.97 -3.05
CA LEU A 299 -7.65 -3.36 -3.46
C LEU A 299 -7.50 -1.90 -3.87
N ILE A 300 -6.65 -1.13 -3.18
CA ILE A 300 -6.27 0.23 -3.61
C ILE A 300 -5.66 0.19 -5.02
N ASN A 301 -4.79 -0.79 -5.30
CA ASN A 301 -4.20 -0.97 -6.63
C ASN A 301 -5.25 -1.33 -7.68
N ILE A 302 -6.19 -2.24 -7.37
CA ILE A 302 -7.31 -2.62 -8.25
C ILE A 302 -8.18 -1.40 -8.56
N ARG A 303 -8.58 -0.62 -7.54
CA ARG A 303 -9.36 0.62 -7.73
C ARG A 303 -8.63 1.62 -8.62
N PHE A 304 -7.33 1.81 -8.41
CA PHE A 304 -6.50 2.67 -9.24
C PHE A 304 -6.46 2.19 -10.70
N ARG A 305 -6.30 0.88 -10.91
CA ARG A 305 -6.30 0.25 -12.24
C ARG A 305 -7.62 0.44 -12.96
N LEU A 306 -8.74 0.13 -12.31
CA LEU A 306 -10.08 0.29 -12.89
C LEU A 306 -10.35 1.74 -13.29
N LYS A 307 -9.99 2.71 -12.43
CA LYS A 307 -10.06 4.14 -12.78
C LYS A 307 -9.19 4.48 -13.98
N SER A 308 -7.96 3.99 -14.01
CA SER A 308 -7.03 4.23 -15.13
C SER A 308 -7.50 3.59 -16.44
N PHE A 309 -8.08 2.39 -16.40
CA PHE A 309 -8.62 1.72 -17.58
C PHE A 309 -9.89 2.38 -18.09
N ARG A 310 -10.73 2.94 -17.21
CA ARG A 310 -11.84 3.80 -17.61
C ARG A 310 -11.36 5.00 -18.42
N GLU A 311 -10.35 5.70 -17.93
CA GLU A 311 -9.74 6.82 -18.67
C GLU A 311 -9.07 6.35 -19.98
N GLN A 312 -8.49 5.15 -19.99
CA GLN A 312 -7.93 4.54 -21.19
C GLN A 312 -9.02 4.24 -22.24
N ILE A 313 -10.20 3.73 -21.83
CA ILE A 313 -11.35 3.49 -22.71
C ILE A 313 -11.84 4.82 -23.31
N LEU A 314 -11.97 5.87 -22.50
CA LEU A 314 -12.33 7.21 -22.98
C LEU A 314 -11.30 7.75 -23.98
N TRP A 315 -10.01 7.50 -23.74
CA TRP A 315 -8.96 7.83 -24.70
C TRP A 315 -9.10 7.04 -26.01
N LEU A 316 -9.37 5.74 -25.96
CA LEU A 316 -9.62 4.92 -27.17
C LEU A 316 -10.78 5.45 -27.99
N ARG A 317 -11.91 5.77 -27.36
CA ARG A 317 -13.09 6.35 -28.03
C ARG A 317 -12.75 7.66 -28.73
N ARG A 318 -11.99 8.54 -28.06
CA ARG A 318 -11.54 9.80 -28.67
C ARG A 318 -10.68 9.55 -29.91
N MET A 319 -9.73 8.62 -29.84
CA MET A 319 -8.87 8.29 -30.97
C MET A 319 -9.62 7.61 -32.12
N ASN A 320 -10.59 6.75 -31.79
CA ASN A 320 -11.48 6.13 -32.78
C ASN A 320 -12.31 7.20 -33.52
N LYS A 321 -12.86 8.17 -32.79
CA LYS A 321 -13.58 9.30 -33.37
C LYS A 321 -12.69 10.15 -34.29
N THR A 322 -11.49 10.50 -33.85
CA THR A 322 -10.52 11.24 -34.69
C THR A 322 -10.16 10.46 -35.95
N TYR A 323 -10.01 9.13 -35.85
CA TYR A 323 -9.78 8.29 -37.02
C TYR A 323 -10.97 8.32 -37.99
N LEU A 324 -12.19 8.18 -37.48
CA LEU A 324 -13.42 8.28 -38.27
C LEU A 324 -13.54 9.65 -38.98
N GLU A 325 -13.25 10.75 -38.30
CA GLU A 325 -13.20 12.09 -38.88
C GLU A 325 -12.16 12.18 -40.01
N SER A 326 -10.99 11.56 -39.84
CA SER A 326 -9.94 11.50 -40.87
C SER A 326 -10.33 10.67 -42.11
N LEU A 327 -11.31 9.76 -41.99
CA LEU A 327 -11.86 9.01 -43.12
C LEU A 327 -12.83 9.87 -43.92
N ASN A 328 -13.69 10.63 -43.24
CA ASN A 328 -14.71 11.49 -43.87
C ASN A 328 -14.09 12.64 -44.67
N HIS A 329 -12.98 13.22 -44.20
CA HIS A 329 -12.27 14.29 -44.92
C HIS A 329 -11.64 13.86 -46.25
N ARG A 330 -11.47 12.55 -46.50
CA ARG A 330 -10.84 12.02 -47.72
C ARG A 330 -11.81 11.78 -48.90
N GLY A 331 -13.08 12.15 -48.76
CA GLY A 331 -13.97 12.57 -49.87
C GLY A 331 -14.42 11.54 -50.93
N HIS A 332 -13.92 10.31 -50.96
CA HIS A 332 -14.34 9.31 -51.94
C HIS A 332 -15.39 8.35 -51.38
N ILE A 333 -16.65 8.48 -51.82
CA ILE A 333 -17.76 7.59 -51.43
C ILE A 333 -17.55 6.21 -52.06
N ASP A 334 -16.75 5.38 -51.41
CA ASP A 334 -16.46 3.99 -51.79
C ASP A 334 -17.07 3.01 -50.77
N ALA A 335 -17.52 1.84 -51.22
CA ALA A 335 -18.01 0.75 -50.35
C ALA A 335 -16.99 0.34 -49.26
N GLN A 336 -15.70 0.61 -49.49
CA GLN A 336 -14.63 0.38 -48.51
C GLN A 336 -14.64 1.41 -47.36
N LEU A 337 -15.07 2.66 -47.58
CA LEU A 337 -15.26 3.62 -46.51
C LEU A 337 -16.44 3.23 -45.61
N ASP A 338 -17.51 2.70 -46.19
CA ASP A 338 -18.67 2.21 -45.43
C ASP A 338 -18.30 1.00 -44.54
N ALA A 339 -17.39 0.14 -45.00
CA ALA A 339 -16.88 -0.96 -44.18
C ALA A 339 -16.03 -0.44 -42.99
N ARG A 340 -15.14 0.53 -43.23
CA ARG A 340 -14.29 1.12 -42.17
C ARG A 340 -15.09 1.91 -41.14
N SER A 341 -16.08 2.68 -41.59
CA SER A 341 -16.97 3.41 -40.68
C SER A 341 -17.79 2.47 -39.81
N ARG A 342 -18.25 1.33 -40.36
CA ARG A 342 -18.92 0.28 -39.57
C ARG A 342 -17.98 -0.35 -38.54
N GLU A 343 -16.74 -0.64 -38.91
CA GLU A 343 -15.73 -1.15 -37.98
C GLU A 343 -15.49 -0.18 -36.79
N CYS A 344 -15.41 1.13 -37.06
CA CYS A 344 -15.32 2.14 -35.99
C CYS A 344 -16.55 2.11 -35.06
N GLN A 345 -17.76 1.97 -35.61
CA GLN A 345 -19.01 1.90 -34.84
C GLN A 345 -19.11 0.62 -34.00
N GLU A 346 -18.66 -0.52 -34.55
CA GLU A 346 -18.58 -1.79 -33.83
C GLU A 346 -17.60 -1.67 -32.65
N LEU A 347 -16.43 -1.07 -32.87
CA LEU A 347 -15.47 -0.82 -31.81
C LEU A 347 -16.06 0.07 -30.70
N ASP A 348 -16.75 1.16 -31.04
CA ASP A 348 -17.40 2.03 -30.05
C ASP A 348 -18.43 1.26 -29.21
N THR A 349 -19.23 0.39 -29.85
CA THR A 349 -20.22 -0.45 -29.15
C THR A 349 -19.56 -1.44 -28.19
N VAL A 350 -18.40 -1.99 -28.54
CA VAL A 350 -17.64 -2.87 -27.64
C VAL A 350 -17.01 -2.05 -26.50
N LEU A 351 -16.47 -0.87 -26.78
CA LEU A 351 -15.87 0.02 -25.78
C LEU A 351 -16.91 0.50 -24.76
N ASP A 352 -18.15 0.77 -25.18
CA ASP A 352 -19.26 1.09 -24.27
C ASP A 352 -19.54 -0.06 -23.29
N ARG A 353 -19.60 -1.31 -23.80
CA ARG A 353 -19.74 -2.49 -22.94
C ARG A 353 -18.57 -2.62 -21.96
N MET A 354 -17.34 -2.39 -22.42
CA MET A 354 -16.17 -2.42 -21.53
C MET A 354 -16.23 -1.35 -20.44
N ASP A 355 -16.71 -0.14 -20.77
CA ASP A 355 -16.89 0.95 -19.80
C ASP A 355 -17.95 0.58 -18.74
N ASP A 356 -19.08 -0.01 -19.16
CA ASP A 356 -20.14 -0.44 -18.25
C ASP A 356 -19.69 -1.56 -17.31
N PHE A 357 -18.99 -2.58 -17.81
CA PHE A 357 -18.38 -3.59 -16.94
C PHE A 357 -17.35 -2.94 -16.00
N THR A 358 -16.52 -2.02 -16.49
CA THR A 358 -15.53 -1.34 -15.64
C THR A 358 -16.19 -0.55 -14.51
N LYS A 359 -17.35 0.09 -14.76
CA LYS A 359 -18.13 0.79 -13.72
C LYS A 359 -18.67 -0.16 -12.66
N ILE A 360 -19.23 -1.30 -13.07
CA ILE A 360 -19.78 -2.31 -12.14
C ILE A 360 -18.66 -2.80 -11.22
N TYR A 361 -17.55 -3.27 -11.78
CA TYR A 361 -16.42 -3.77 -10.99
C TYR A 361 -15.75 -2.68 -10.14
N LEU A 362 -15.77 -1.42 -10.58
CA LEU A 362 -15.27 -0.31 -9.76
C LEU A 362 -16.16 -0.08 -8.54
N HIS A 363 -17.48 -0.19 -8.70
CA HIS A 363 -18.42 -0.10 -7.58
C HIS A 363 -18.25 -1.26 -6.60
N ASP A 364 -18.04 -2.47 -7.10
CA ASP A 364 -17.75 -3.64 -6.26
C ASP A 364 -16.44 -3.46 -5.48
N ALA A 365 -15.40 -2.93 -6.14
CA ALA A 365 -14.12 -2.64 -5.50
C ALA A 365 -14.21 -1.52 -4.44
N ASP A 366 -15.06 -0.51 -4.66
CA ASP A 366 -15.32 0.56 -3.70
C ASP A 366 -16.06 0.00 -2.47
N THR A 367 -17.12 -0.79 -2.68
CA THR A 367 -17.89 -1.43 -1.60
C THR A 367 -17.03 -2.39 -0.77
N LEU A 368 -16.23 -3.23 -1.43
CA LEU A 368 -15.31 -4.14 -0.75
C LEU A 368 -14.26 -3.36 0.06
N ALA A 369 -13.82 -2.19 -0.42
CA ALA A 369 -12.83 -1.38 0.28
C ALA A 369 -13.41 -0.76 1.54
N GLU A 370 -14.66 -0.31 1.49
CA GLU A 370 -15.37 0.20 2.66
C GLU A 370 -15.58 -0.91 3.70
N ARG A 371 -16.07 -2.09 3.27
CA ARG A 371 -16.22 -3.27 4.14
C ARG A 371 -14.91 -3.63 4.84
N LEU A 372 -13.84 -3.77 4.07
CA LEU A 372 -12.52 -4.16 4.60
C LEU A 372 -11.94 -3.10 5.55
N SER A 373 -12.15 -1.81 5.26
CA SER A 373 -11.76 -0.71 6.15
C SER A 373 -12.51 -0.74 7.49
N GLN A 374 -13.82 -0.94 7.46
CA GLN A 374 -14.64 -1.05 8.66
C GLN A 374 -14.25 -2.25 9.53
N GLN A 375 -14.05 -3.40 8.91
CA GLN A 375 -13.61 -4.61 9.60
C GLN A 375 -12.23 -4.46 10.20
N MET A 376 -11.28 -3.86 9.47
CA MET A 376 -9.94 -3.58 9.96
C MET A 376 -9.97 -2.66 11.19
N SER A 377 -10.84 -1.64 11.17
CA SER A 377 -11.05 -0.74 12.31
C SER A 377 -11.59 -1.48 13.52
N SER A 378 -12.69 -2.23 13.35
CA SER A 378 -13.29 -3.06 14.40
C SER A 378 -12.28 -4.03 15.01
N MET A 379 -11.51 -4.69 14.15
CA MET A 379 -10.48 -5.64 14.54
C MET A 379 -9.36 -4.98 15.35
N SER A 380 -8.87 -3.83 14.88
CA SER A 380 -7.85 -3.06 15.59
C SER A 380 -8.36 -2.59 16.96
N HIS A 381 -9.64 -2.23 17.08
CA HIS A 381 -10.25 -1.92 18.36
C HIS A 381 -10.27 -3.11 19.32
N LEU A 382 -10.59 -4.31 18.85
CA LEU A 382 -10.57 -5.54 19.67
C LEU A 382 -9.14 -5.86 20.16
N VAL A 383 -8.15 -5.77 19.26
CA VAL A 383 -6.73 -5.97 19.63
C VAL A 383 -6.29 -4.95 20.67
N ASN A 384 -6.59 -3.67 20.46
CA ASN A 384 -6.26 -2.61 21.43
C ASN A 384 -6.95 -2.83 22.79
N GLN A 385 -8.23 -3.24 22.79
CA GLN A 385 -8.96 -3.51 24.03
C GLN A 385 -8.31 -4.64 24.82
N ARG A 386 -7.85 -5.69 24.13
CA ARG A 386 -7.12 -6.79 24.74
C ARG A 386 -5.77 -6.33 25.29
N ASP A 387 -5.00 -5.59 24.52
CA ASP A 387 -3.69 -5.06 24.96
C ASP A 387 -3.85 -4.15 26.19
N PHE A 388 -4.94 -3.38 26.28
CA PHE A 388 -5.27 -2.63 27.49
C PHE A 388 -5.56 -3.54 28.70
N ARG A 389 -6.26 -4.66 28.52
CA ARG A 389 -6.48 -5.62 29.62
C ARG A 389 -5.18 -6.25 30.10
N VAL A 390 -4.30 -6.64 29.17
CA VAL A 390 -2.97 -7.17 29.51
C VAL A 390 -2.12 -6.12 30.23
N SER A 391 -2.13 -4.88 29.74
CA SER A 391 -1.41 -3.76 30.38
C SER A 391 -1.92 -3.48 31.79
N LEU A 392 -3.24 -3.55 32.02
CA LEU A 392 -3.83 -3.45 33.36
C LEU A 392 -3.39 -4.60 34.28
N ALA A 393 -3.40 -5.83 33.79
CA ALA A 393 -2.93 -6.99 34.56
C ALA A 393 -1.44 -6.87 34.94
N VAL A 394 -0.60 -6.41 34.00
CA VAL A 394 0.82 -6.12 34.27
C VAL A 394 0.98 -4.99 35.29
N ALA A 395 0.15 -3.94 35.20
CA ALA A 395 0.16 -2.86 36.18
C ALA A 395 -0.23 -3.36 37.59
N ASP A 396 -1.21 -4.25 37.69
CA ASP A 396 -1.61 -4.88 38.96
C ASP A 396 -0.49 -5.76 39.54
N ILE A 397 0.15 -6.59 38.70
CA ILE A 397 1.31 -7.40 39.10
C ILE A 397 2.47 -6.52 39.56
N ASN A 398 2.78 -5.45 38.83
CA ASN A 398 3.82 -4.50 39.20
C ASN A 398 3.51 -3.77 40.51
N ASN A 399 2.24 -3.44 40.74
CA ASN A 399 1.80 -2.83 41.99
C ASN A 399 1.95 -3.81 43.17
N GLU A 400 1.60 -5.08 42.98
CA GLU A 400 1.79 -6.13 43.97
C GLU A 400 3.29 -6.40 44.23
N LEU A 401 4.10 -6.51 43.18
CA LEU A 401 5.57 -6.62 43.29
C LEU A 401 6.18 -5.41 44.01
N ALA A 402 5.72 -4.20 43.73
CA ALA A 402 6.15 -3.00 44.43
C ALA A 402 5.72 -3.02 45.91
N TRP A 403 4.55 -3.59 46.22
CA TRP A 403 4.09 -3.77 47.59
C TRP A 403 4.95 -4.80 48.34
N GLN A 404 5.24 -5.95 47.71
CA GLN A 404 6.08 -7.00 48.27
C GLN A 404 7.54 -6.54 48.42
N GLY A 405 8.13 -5.91 47.40
CA GLY A 405 9.49 -5.39 47.43
C GLY A 405 9.71 -4.29 48.47
N ARG A 406 8.67 -3.53 48.82
CA ARG A 406 8.72 -2.59 49.96
C ARG A 406 8.86 -3.30 51.31
N ASN A 407 8.43 -4.56 51.42
CA ASN A 407 8.39 -5.30 52.68
C ASN A 407 9.51 -6.35 52.83
N THR A 408 10.17 -6.79 51.76
CA THR A 408 11.05 -7.99 51.78
C THR A 408 12.55 -7.74 51.85
N ASN A 409 13.01 -6.54 52.21
CA ASN A 409 14.45 -6.24 52.15
C ASN A 409 15.25 -6.64 53.41
N ASN A 410 15.09 -7.88 53.87
CA ASN A 410 15.79 -8.41 55.05
C ASN A 410 17.30 -8.50 54.85
N ALA A 411 17.77 -8.77 53.62
CA ALA A 411 19.20 -8.83 53.29
C ALA A 411 19.86 -7.44 53.31
N MET A 412 19.24 -6.41 52.71
CA MET A 412 19.74 -5.03 52.82
C MET A 412 19.63 -4.52 54.25
N MET A 413 18.59 -4.91 54.99
CA MET A 413 18.47 -4.60 56.41
C MET A 413 19.60 -5.27 57.22
N ALA A 414 19.95 -6.52 56.92
CA ALA A 414 21.04 -7.23 57.58
C ALA A 414 22.41 -6.59 57.26
N ILE A 415 22.67 -6.23 56.00
CA ILE A 415 23.91 -5.52 55.62
C ILE A 415 23.97 -4.15 56.29
N ALA A 416 22.87 -3.38 56.30
CA ALA A 416 22.82 -2.09 56.97
C ALA A 416 23.08 -2.22 58.48
N VAL A 417 22.45 -3.20 59.14
CA VAL A 417 22.66 -3.50 60.56
C VAL A 417 24.11 -3.92 60.82
N ALA A 418 24.70 -4.79 59.99
CA ALA A 418 26.10 -5.19 60.10
C ALA A 418 27.02 -3.97 59.98
N SER A 419 26.80 -3.09 58.99
CA SER A 419 27.55 -1.84 58.84
C SER A 419 27.44 -0.94 60.06
N PHE A 420 26.25 -0.79 60.66
CA PHE A 420 26.06 0.02 61.89
C PHE A 420 26.83 -0.53 63.09
N VAL A 421 27.05 -1.84 63.15
CA VAL A 421 27.80 -2.49 64.25
C VAL A 421 29.32 -2.43 63.99
N PHE A 422 29.77 -2.70 62.76
CA PHE A 422 31.20 -2.82 62.45
C PHE A 422 31.90 -1.46 62.24
N LEU A 423 31.26 -0.47 61.61
CA LEU A 423 31.90 0.82 61.30
C LEU A 423 32.46 1.53 62.55
N PRO A 424 31.70 1.67 63.66
CA PRO A 424 32.18 2.36 64.86
C PRO A 424 33.36 1.63 65.51
N GLY A 425 33.29 0.29 65.57
CA GLY A 425 34.37 -0.53 66.09
C GLY A 425 35.65 -0.39 65.27
N THR A 426 35.54 -0.40 63.94
CA THR A 426 36.68 -0.19 63.04
C THR A 426 37.27 1.21 63.12
N PHE A 427 36.43 2.26 63.22
CA PHE A 427 36.89 3.63 63.37
C PHE A 427 37.68 3.81 64.67
N ILE A 428 37.18 3.26 65.78
CA ILE A 428 37.85 3.33 67.07
C ILE A 428 39.17 2.54 67.03
N ALA A 429 39.17 1.34 66.43
CA ALA A 429 40.40 0.58 66.22
C ALA A 429 41.45 1.37 65.43
N SER A 430 41.06 2.03 64.32
CA SER A 430 41.96 2.89 63.54
C SER A 430 42.46 4.11 64.32
N VAL A 431 41.63 4.71 65.18
CA VAL A 431 42.07 5.84 66.03
C VAL A 431 43.10 5.38 67.06
N PHE A 432 42.92 4.21 67.67
CA PHE A 432 43.88 3.62 68.61
C PHE A 432 45.17 3.13 67.94
N ASP A 433 45.13 2.81 66.64
CA ASP A 433 46.30 2.42 65.83
C ASP A 433 47.14 3.63 65.38
N THR A 434 46.62 4.86 65.50
CA THR A 434 47.41 6.06 65.22
C THR A 434 48.50 6.26 66.29
N PRO A 435 49.73 6.70 65.90
CA PRO A 435 50.86 6.85 66.82
C PRO A 435 50.71 7.97 67.87
N ILE A 436 49.51 8.57 67.97
CA ILE A 436 49.16 9.62 68.93
C ILE A 436 49.05 9.03 70.36
N PHE A 437 48.76 7.73 70.48
CA PHE A 437 48.66 7.01 71.75
C PHE A 437 49.86 6.06 71.98
N ASN A 438 51.08 6.58 72.00
CA ASN A 438 52.28 5.78 72.27
C ASN A 438 52.55 5.71 73.80
N TRP A 439 52.13 4.62 74.45
CA TRP A 439 52.34 4.40 75.89
C TRP A 439 53.69 3.69 76.13
N PRO A 440 54.63 4.28 76.89
CA PRO A 440 55.93 3.64 77.14
C PRO A 440 55.77 2.37 78.00
N PRO A 441 56.43 1.24 77.66
CA PRO A 441 56.33 0.02 78.43
C PRO A 441 57.07 0.14 79.77
N PRO A 442 56.49 -0.32 80.90
CA PRO A 442 57.23 -0.46 82.15
C PRO A 442 58.28 -1.56 82.03
N GLU A 443 59.48 -1.33 82.55
CA GLU A 443 60.52 -2.35 82.62
C GLU A 443 60.03 -3.57 83.42
N ASN A 444 60.21 -4.74 82.79
CA ASN A 444 59.96 -6.10 83.27
C ASN A 444 58.51 -6.62 83.20
N SER A 445 58.26 -7.20 82.02
CA SER A 445 57.35 -8.32 81.75
C SER A 445 55.86 -8.08 81.97
N THR A 446 55.23 -7.43 80.99
CA THR A 446 53.82 -7.66 80.66
C THR A 446 53.69 -7.82 79.15
N ILE A 447 53.23 -8.99 78.72
CA ILE A 447 52.99 -9.35 77.30
C ILE A 447 51.67 -8.71 76.79
N VAL A 448 50.96 -7.96 77.64
CA VAL A 448 49.75 -7.21 77.27
C VAL A 448 49.82 -5.82 77.90
N THR A 449 50.09 -4.80 77.10
CA THR A 449 50.02 -3.38 77.51
C THR A 449 48.59 -3.00 77.94
N GLU A 450 48.47 -2.13 78.94
CA GLU A 450 47.27 -1.90 79.76
C GLU A 450 45.99 -1.26 79.16
N PRO A 451 45.85 -0.80 77.89
CA PRO A 451 44.57 -0.17 77.50
C PRO A 451 43.54 -1.15 76.90
N PHE A 452 43.64 -2.47 77.12
CA PHE A 452 42.64 -3.41 76.57
C PHE A 452 41.20 -3.06 77.02
N TRP A 453 41.03 -2.60 78.26
CA TRP A 453 39.71 -2.29 78.81
C TRP A 453 39.10 -0.98 78.28
N ILE A 454 39.95 0.00 77.95
CA ILE A 454 39.52 1.30 77.42
C ILE A 454 38.93 1.13 76.02
N PHE A 455 39.54 0.29 75.18
CA PHE A 455 39.02 -0.05 73.86
C PHE A 455 37.58 -0.59 73.91
N TRP A 456 37.30 -1.54 74.81
CA TRP A 456 35.96 -2.14 74.94
C TRP A 456 34.92 -1.15 75.45
N MET A 457 35.29 -0.27 76.40
CA MET A 457 34.38 0.76 76.92
C MET A 457 34.04 1.81 75.86
N THR A 458 35.05 2.35 75.16
CA THR A 458 34.83 3.40 74.16
C THR A 458 34.08 2.88 72.94
N SER A 459 34.42 1.67 72.46
CA SER A 459 33.72 1.02 71.35
C SER A 459 32.29 0.62 71.69
N GLY A 460 32.06 0.09 72.90
CA GLY A 460 30.73 -0.29 73.39
C GLY A 460 29.79 0.91 73.48
N ILE A 461 30.22 2.01 74.11
CA ILE A 461 29.38 3.21 74.28
C ILE A 461 29.03 3.84 72.93
N THR A 462 30.01 3.97 72.03
CA THR A 462 29.81 4.59 70.71
C THR A 462 28.84 3.76 69.85
N THR A 463 29.00 2.43 69.85
CA THR A 463 28.11 1.52 69.12
C THR A 463 26.69 1.57 69.70
N SER A 464 26.56 1.62 71.03
CA SER A 464 25.26 1.69 71.71
C SER A 464 24.51 2.98 71.40
N LEU A 465 25.20 4.14 71.39
CA LEU A 465 24.61 5.43 71.03
C LEU A 465 24.13 5.46 69.57
N LEU A 466 24.92 4.90 68.64
CA LEU A 466 24.56 4.84 67.22
C LEU A 466 23.32 3.95 67.00
N CYS A 467 23.31 2.76 67.61
CA CYS A 467 22.18 1.84 67.56
C CYS A 467 20.91 2.45 68.15
N LEU A 468 21.00 3.14 69.29
CA LEU A 468 19.87 3.78 69.94
C LEU A 468 19.29 4.93 69.10
N SER A 469 20.16 5.77 68.54
CA SER A 469 19.77 6.87 67.65
C SER A 469 19.03 6.36 66.41
N TRP A 470 19.56 5.32 65.77
CA TRP A 470 18.93 4.68 64.61
C TRP A 470 17.57 4.05 64.95
N PHE A 471 17.48 3.36 66.09
CA PHE A 471 16.23 2.74 66.53
C PHE A 471 15.12 3.78 66.77
N LEU A 472 15.45 4.91 67.39
CA LEU A 472 14.52 6.02 67.60
C LEU A 472 14.10 6.67 66.28
N TYR A 473 15.05 6.88 65.35
CA TYR A 473 14.77 7.39 64.00
C TYR A 473 13.78 6.49 63.24
N ILE A 474 14.03 5.18 63.26
CA ILE A 474 13.16 4.18 62.65
C ILE A 474 11.76 4.20 63.27
N ARG A 475 11.63 4.21 64.61
CA ARG A 475 10.31 4.26 65.27
C ARG A 475 9.52 5.51 64.88
N LYS A 476 10.18 6.68 64.82
CA LYS A 476 9.53 7.95 64.45
C LYS A 476 9.09 7.94 62.99
N LYS A 477 9.91 7.42 62.08
CA LYS A 477 9.59 7.27 60.65
C LYS A 477 8.42 6.31 60.42
N TYR A 478 8.40 5.17 61.10
CA TYR A 478 7.28 4.23 61.01
C TYR A 478 5.95 4.82 61.52
N ALA A 479 5.98 5.66 62.55
CA ALA A 479 4.77 6.33 63.05
C ALA A 479 4.21 7.35 62.04
N SER A 480 5.07 8.17 61.43
CA SER A 480 4.68 9.17 60.41
C SER A 480 4.16 8.50 59.12
N ASP A 481 4.81 7.42 58.68
CA ASP A 481 4.42 6.69 57.48
C ASP A 481 3.04 6.03 57.62
N ARG A 482 2.65 5.59 58.82
CA ARG A 482 1.31 5.01 59.07
C ARG A 482 0.19 6.03 58.86
N VAL A 483 0.41 7.28 59.30
CA VAL A 483 -0.59 8.36 59.16
C VAL A 483 -0.76 8.75 57.69
N ARG A 484 0.34 8.98 56.97
CA ARG A 484 0.32 9.25 55.52
C ARG A 484 -0.36 8.15 54.70
N ARG A 485 -0.17 6.87 55.07
CA ARG A 485 -0.81 5.72 54.39
C ARG A 485 -2.32 5.69 54.57
N GLN A 486 -2.83 6.11 55.74
CA GLN A 486 -4.27 6.14 55.99
C GLN A 486 -4.95 7.25 55.18
N GLU A 487 -4.31 8.40 55.03
CA GLU A 487 -4.81 9.50 54.19
C GLU A 487 -4.84 9.11 52.71
N ALA A 488 -3.75 8.55 52.18
CA ALA A 488 -3.69 8.10 50.79
C ALA A 488 -4.75 7.03 50.46
N ARG A 489 -5.00 6.10 51.39
CA ARG A 489 -6.08 5.08 51.22
C ARG A 489 -7.47 5.70 51.24
N LYS A 490 -7.73 6.68 52.12
CA LYS A 490 -9.01 7.40 52.17
C LYS A 490 -9.25 8.17 50.87
N ASP A 491 -8.22 8.81 50.32
CA ASP A 491 -8.33 9.58 49.07
C ASP A 491 -8.50 8.69 47.85
N PHE A 492 -7.77 7.57 47.78
CA PHE A 492 -7.96 6.57 46.72
C PHE A 492 -9.37 5.99 46.73
N ARG A 493 -9.90 5.62 47.91
CA ARG A 493 -11.27 5.11 48.06
C ARG A 493 -12.32 6.15 47.66
N LYS A 494 -12.11 7.43 47.98
CA LYS A 494 -12.97 8.54 47.54
C LYS A 494 -12.95 8.72 46.01
N ARG A 495 -11.79 8.53 45.35
CA ARG A 495 -11.68 8.61 43.88
C ARG A 495 -12.40 7.46 43.18
N ILE A 496 -12.30 6.24 43.70
CA ILE A 496 -13.06 5.09 43.16
C ILE A 496 -14.57 5.31 43.31
N LEU A 497 -15.02 5.78 44.47
CA LEU A 497 -16.45 6.04 44.73
C LEU A 497 -17.02 7.21 43.90
N ARG A 498 -16.18 8.15 43.47
CA ARG A 498 -16.58 9.27 42.58
C ARG A 498 -16.52 8.92 41.10
N THR A 499 -15.94 7.78 40.74
CA THR A 499 -15.94 7.29 39.36
C THR A 499 -17.29 6.60 39.15
N PRO A 500 -18.23 7.14 38.36
CA PRO A 500 -19.50 6.46 38.14
C PRO A 500 -19.23 5.14 37.44
N THR A 501 -19.40 4.04 38.18
CA THR A 501 -19.38 2.68 37.65
C THR A 501 -20.49 2.56 36.60
N LEU A 502 -20.14 2.52 35.32
CA LEU A 502 -21.01 2.17 34.19
C LEU A 502 -21.43 0.69 34.20
N THR A 503 -21.51 0.05 35.37
CA THR A 503 -21.79 -1.40 35.52
C THR A 503 -23.10 -1.71 36.25
N LYS A 504 -23.97 -0.71 36.50
CA LYS A 504 -25.32 -0.92 37.05
C LYS A 504 -26.48 -0.54 36.11
N ARG A 505 -26.30 -0.63 34.78
CA ARG A 505 -27.40 -0.51 33.81
C ARG A 505 -27.67 -1.78 32.97
N ALA A 506 -27.10 -2.93 33.33
CA ALA A 506 -27.24 -4.17 32.54
C ALA A 506 -27.89 -5.37 33.28
N LYS A 507 -28.60 -5.14 34.40
CA LYS A 507 -29.41 -6.18 35.05
C LYS A 507 -30.71 -5.59 35.63
N ARG A 508 -31.65 -5.27 34.76
CA ARG A 508 -33.11 -5.24 35.02
C ARG A 508 -33.82 -4.81 33.74
N THR A 509 -34.13 -5.79 32.91
CA THR A 509 -35.31 -5.91 32.04
C THR A 509 -35.09 -7.16 31.18
N GLY A 510 -35.49 -8.33 31.69
CA GLY A 510 -35.91 -9.41 30.80
C GLY A 510 -37.37 -9.14 30.45
N PRO A 511 -37.81 -9.31 29.19
CA PRO A 511 -39.22 -9.19 28.86
C PRO A 511 -39.95 -10.45 29.32
N GLU A 512 -40.93 -10.24 30.19
CA GLU A 512 -42.02 -11.18 30.42
C GLU A 512 -42.87 -11.19 29.14
N VAL A 513 -43.08 -12.38 28.57
CA VAL A 513 -43.91 -12.57 27.39
C VAL A 513 -45.36 -12.40 27.81
N GLU A 514 -45.94 -11.24 27.52
CA GLU A 514 -47.38 -11.03 27.59
C GLU A 514 -47.95 -10.98 26.16
N VAL A 515 -48.68 -12.02 25.80
CA VAL A 515 -49.41 -12.13 24.55
C VAL A 515 -50.64 -11.24 24.64
N ILE A 516 -50.64 -10.10 23.94
CA ILE A 516 -51.85 -9.30 23.69
C ILE A 516 -51.87 -8.81 22.24
N SER A 517 -52.63 -9.56 21.42
CA SER A 517 -53.64 -9.09 20.45
C SER A 517 -53.45 -7.75 19.71
N ASP A 518 -53.36 -7.84 18.38
CA ASP A 518 -53.88 -6.95 17.32
C ASP A 518 -54.42 -5.56 17.72
N ARG A 519 -53.79 -4.52 17.15
CA ARG A 519 -54.41 -3.56 16.20
C ARG A 519 -53.38 -2.49 15.80
N GLY A 520 -53.16 -2.35 14.49
CA GLY A 520 -52.12 -1.50 13.91
C GLY A 520 -52.39 0.00 13.98
N TRP A 521 -51.42 0.81 13.53
CA TRP A 521 -51.61 2.06 12.79
C TRP A 521 -50.28 2.49 12.14
N LEU A 522 -50.37 2.82 10.86
CA LEU A 522 -49.35 3.31 9.95
C LEU A 522 -48.89 4.74 10.30
N GLY A 523 -47.69 5.13 9.84
CA GLY A 523 -47.48 6.51 9.34
C GLY A 523 -46.14 7.18 9.63
N HIS A 524 -45.27 7.17 8.62
CA HIS A 524 -44.48 8.29 8.09
C HIS A 524 -43.84 9.34 9.02
N TRP A 525 -42.53 9.56 8.87
CA TRP A 525 -41.95 10.91 8.76
C TRP A 525 -40.71 10.94 7.84
N TYR A 526 -40.82 11.67 6.72
CA TYR A 526 -39.73 12.26 5.94
C TYR A 526 -39.61 13.75 6.32
N PRO A 527 -38.44 14.40 6.25
CA PRO A 527 -38.31 15.84 6.50
C PRO A 527 -38.44 16.67 5.20
N ARG A 528 -39.09 17.84 5.28
CA ARG A 528 -39.15 18.85 4.21
C ARG A 528 -38.73 20.22 4.73
N LEU A 529 -37.97 20.92 3.89
CA LEU A 529 -37.36 22.25 4.04
C LEU A 529 -38.34 23.43 3.78
N GLY A 530 -37.97 24.61 4.31
CA GLY A 530 -38.44 25.97 3.93
C GLY A 530 -39.39 26.60 4.96
N GLY A 531 -39.28 27.86 5.42
CA GLY A 531 -38.48 29.02 5.02
C GLY A 531 -39.40 30.25 4.79
N GLY A 532 -39.28 31.30 5.63
CA GLY A 532 -39.71 32.70 5.35
C GLY A 532 -40.91 33.25 6.18
N ILE A 533 -40.74 34.28 7.04
CA ILE A 533 -40.87 35.76 6.78
C ILE A 533 -42.33 36.24 7.13
N ASP A 534 -42.67 37.28 7.92
CA ASP A 534 -42.01 38.50 8.44
C ASP A 534 -42.77 39.17 9.62
N GLU A 535 -42.00 40.00 10.37
CA GLU A 535 -42.29 41.30 11.05
C GLU A 535 -43.51 41.57 11.97
N GLU A 536 -43.28 42.00 13.22
CA GLU A 536 -43.13 43.44 13.64
C GLU A 536 -43.09 43.64 15.18
N LYS A 537 -42.13 44.49 15.63
CA LYS A 537 -42.12 45.43 16.80
C LYS A 537 -42.17 44.87 18.25
N GLY A 538 -41.35 45.31 19.22
CA GLY A 538 -40.36 46.39 19.32
C GLY A 538 -40.05 46.74 20.80
N ILE A 539 -39.13 47.71 21.00
CA ILE A 539 -38.57 48.32 22.24
C ILE A 539 -37.25 47.66 22.70
N GLY A 540 -36.11 48.34 22.74
CA GLY A 540 -35.80 49.77 22.56
C GLY A 540 -34.54 50.11 23.36
N ALA A 541 -33.54 50.65 22.68
CA ALA A 541 -32.14 50.71 23.09
C ALA A 541 -31.76 51.96 23.92
N LEU A 542 -30.49 51.92 24.34
CA LEU A 542 -29.66 52.92 25.01
C LEU A 542 -29.91 54.41 24.66
N LYS A 543 -29.73 55.22 25.71
CA LYS A 543 -29.64 56.68 25.79
C LYS A 543 -28.71 57.33 24.74
N ALA A 544 -29.16 58.44 24.14
CA ALA A 544 -28.65 59.80 24.39
C ALA A 544 -29.31 60.85 23.47
N VAL A 545 -29.95 61.85 24.09
CA VAL A 545 -29.81 63.31 23.87
C VAL A 545 -29.88 63.88 22.43
N SER A 546 -31.08 64.39 22.11
CA SER A 546 -31.42 65.79 21.74
C SER A 546 -31.10 66.42 20.35
N PHE A 547 -32.17 67.00 19.77
CA PHE A 547 -32.28 68.14 18.82
C PHE A 547 -31.66 67.96 17.42
N ASP A 548 -32.21 68.44 16.30
CA ASP A 548 -33.49 69.04 15.91
C ASP A 548 -33.43 69.22 14.37
N ASP A 549 -34.62 69.25 13.78
CA ASP A 549 -35.04 69.92 12.55
C ASP A 549 -34.39 69.67 11.16
N ARG A 550 -35.30 69.32 10.23
CA ARG A 550 -35.45 69.83 8.85
C ARG A 550 -34.23 69.72 7.91
N ARG A 551 -34.26 68.92 6.83
CA ARG A 551 -35.22 68.89 5.71
C ARG A 551 -35.02 67.61 4.90
#